data_AF-A0A9W9V9L8-F1
#
_entry.id   AF-A0A9W9V9L8-F1
#
_cell.length_a   1.000
_cell.length_b   1.000
_cell.length_c   1.000
_cell.angle_alpha   90.00
_cell.angle_beta   90.00
_cell.angle_gamma   90.00
#
_symmetry.space_group_name_H-M   'P 1'
#
loop_
_entity.id
_entity.type
_entity.pdbx_description
1 polymer ?
#
loop_
_entity_poly.entity_id
_entity_poly.type
_entity_poly.pdbx_seq_one_letter_code
_entity_poly.pdbx_strand_id
1 'polypeptide(L)'
;MCHQKPLDPALGNLGVFPPEIILNILDEFLGSSPRLTHENFHSINQLMKTNKTLAEYIKLHWMDSNASNSFKQRVNAVQWYPNIDAANAALTLQGVDPDYVMPIEGPPGLGPDLITGIILNDCTDCFEWFNKMLPATHMRCCNEGGWSFRSLALYANAGKVLDRYSDLPHKSSDFIAGSANATGAGPSVLGVSASSRNPSSFAKVLKQMQMVLSGPGFQKSHRDSLVRND
;
A
#
# COMPACT_ATOMS: atom_id res chain seq x y z
N MET A 1 -25.27 -38.36 17.18
CA MET A 1 -24.88 -37.17 17.95
C MET A 1 -24.79 -36.01 16.95
N CYS A 2 -25.69 -35.03 17.03
CA CYS A 2 -25.66 -33.87 16.15
C CYS A 2 -24.57 -32.92 16.63
N HIS A 3 -23.56 -32.66 15.80
CA HIS A 3 -22.60 -31.59 16.05
C HIS A 3 -23.33 -30.25 15.91
N GLN A 4 -23.66 -29.62 17.04
CA GLN A 4 -24.06 -28.22 17.05
C GLN A 4 -22.86 -27.40 16.59
N LYS A 5 -23.02 -26.76 15.42
CA LYS A 5 -22.14 -25.71 14.93
C LYS A 5 -22.07 -24.63 16.03
N PRO A 6 -20.90 -24.05 16.35
CA PRO A 6 -20.85 -22.92 17.27
C PRO A 6 -21.75 -21.82 16.70
N LEU A 7 -22.72 -21.36 17.49
CA LEU A 7 -23.39 -20.10 17.20
C LEU A 7 -22.32 -19.01 17.39
N ASP A 8 -21.84 -18.46 16.28
CA ASP A 8 -21.16 -17.17 16.32
C ASP A 8 -22.06 -16.23 17.13
N PRO A 9 -21.53 -15.52 18.14
CA PRO A 9 -22.34 -14.57 18.89
C PRO A 9 -22.91 -13.59 17.86
N ALA A 10 -24.23 -13.42 17.89
CA ALA A 10 -24.89 -12.41 17.09
C ALA A 10 -24.36 -11.05 17.55
N LEU A 11 -23.28 -10.58 16.90
CA LEU A 11 -22.79 -9.22 17.00
C LEU A 11 -24.02 -8.34 16.80
N GLY A 12 -24.37 -7.57 17.83
CA GLY A 12 -25.58 -6.76 17.85
C GLY A 12 -25.70 -5.93 16.57
N ASN A 13 -26.93 -5.75 16.07
CA ASN A 13 -27.18 -5.02 14.83
C ASN A 13 -26.87 -3.53 15.03
N LEU A 14 -25.63 -3.11 14.81
CA LEU A 14 -25.22 -1.70 14.90
C LEU A 14 -26.01 -0.79 13.95
N GLY A 15 -26.62 -1.34 12.90
CA GLY A 15 -27.49 -0.62 11.98
C GLY A 15 -28.81 -0.13 12.58
N VAL A 16 -29.12 -0.44 13.85
CA VAL A 16 -30.27 0.14 14.57
C VAL A 16 -29.97 1.49 15.20
N PHE A 17 -28.68 1.83 15.36
CA PHE A 17 -28.29 3.09 15.97
C PHE A 17 -28.37 4.25 14.98
N PRO A 18 -28.65 5.47 15.48
CA PRO A 18 -28.56 6.65 14.65
C PRO A 18 -27.17 6.82 14.02
N PRO A 19 -27.13 7.36 12.80
CA PRO A 19 -25.95 7.86 12.10
C PRO A 19 -24.83 8.43 13.01
N GLU A 20 -25.20 9.34 13.90
CA GLU A 20 -24.28 10.09 14.76
C GLU A 20 -23.63 9.20 15.82
N ILE A 21 -24.37 8.22 16.35
CA ILE A 21 -23.86 7.28 17.35
C ILE A 21 -22.83 6.34 16.71
N ILE A 22 -23.10 5.88 15.48
CA ILE A 22 -22.15 5.06 14.72
C ILE A 22 -20.85 5.84 14.48
N LEU A 23 -20.95 7.10 14.06
CA LEU A 23 -19.77 7.95 13.83
C LEU A 23 -18.98 8.21 15.11
N ASN A 24 -19.65 8.44 16.25
CA ASN A 24 -18.96 8.59 17.53
C ASN A 24 -18.20 7.31 17.94
N ILE A 25 -18.78 6.13 17.70
CA ILE A 25 -18.11 4.85 17.95
C ILE A 25 -16.88 4.69 17.04
N LEU A 26 -16.99 5.06 15.76
CA LEU A 26 -15.86 5.03 14.82
C LEU A 26 -14.77 6.03 15.23
N ASP A 27 -15.14 7.24 15.65
CA ASP A 27 -14.22 8.25 16.15
C ASP A 27 -13.51 7.80 17.43
N GLU A 28 -14.19 7.05 18.29
CA GLU A 28 -13.60 6.41 19.48
C GLU A 28 -12.62 5.29 19.13
N PHE A 29 -12.94 4.44 18.14
CA PHE A 29 -12.00 3.45 17.60
C PHE A 29 -10.73 4.08 17.02
N LEU A 30 -10.82 5.32 16.56
CA LEU A 30 -9.70 6.10 16.04
C LEU A 30 -8.96 6.88 17.14
N GLY A 31 -9.50 6.88 18.35
CA GLY A 31 -9.04 7.66 19.50
C GLY A 31 -7.66 7.25 19.99
N SER A 32 -6.87 8.26 20.37
CA SER A 32 -5.47 8.25 20.87
C SER A 32 -4.33 8.10 19.85
N SER A 33 -4.59 7.59 18.65
CA SER A 33 -3.52 7.48 17.64
C SER A 33 -3.31 8.81 16.89
N PRO A 34 -2.06 9.29 16.70
CA PRO A 34 -1.78 10.49 15.91
C PRO A 34 -2.04 10.29 14.40
N ARG A 35 -2.16 9.02 13.95
CA ARG A 35 -2.45 8.68 12.55
C ARG A 35 -3.41 7.50 12.41
N LEU A 36 -3.98 7.33 11.23
CA LEU A 36 -4.77 6.13 10.91
C LEU A 36 -3.83 4.94 10.70
N THR A 37 -3.92 3.94 11.58
CA THR A 37 -3.14 2.70 11.50
C THR A 37 -3.91 1.60 10.76
N HIS A 38 -3.19 0.55 10.37
CA HIS A 38 -3.80 -0.64 9.78
C HIS A 38 -4.82 -1.28 10.73
N GLU A 39 -4.53 -1.39 12.03
CA GLU A 39 -5.40 -2.05 13.01
C GLU A 39 -6.76 -1.36 13.12
N ASN A 40 -6.75 -0.02 13.16
CA ASN A 40 -7.96 0.78 13.23
C ASN A 40 -8.76 0.65 11.92
N PHE A 41 -8.08 0.79 10.78
CA PHE A 41 -8.71 0.65 9.47
C PHE A 41 -9.27 -0.75 9.23
N HIS A 42 -8.55 -1.79 9.66
CA HIS A 42 -8.95 -3.19 9.54
C HIS A 42 -10.18 -3.49 10.39
N SER A 43 -10.20 -3.03 11.64
CA SER A 43 -11.35 -3.21 12.54
C SER A 43 -12.62 -2.59 11.95
N ILE A 44 -12.51 -1.39 11.38
CA ILE A 44 -13.63 -0.74 10.69
C ILE A 44 -14.05 -1.51 9.42
N ASN A 45 -13.09 -2.03 8.66
CA ASN A 45 -13.38 -2.88 7.50
C ASN A 45 -14.16 -4.15 7.89
N GLN A 46 -13.74 -4.82 8.97
CA GLN A 46 -14.45 -5.98 9.50
C GLN A 46 -15.85 -5.62 9.97
N LEU A 47 -16.00 -4.48 10.65
CA LEU A 47 -17.29 -4.00 11.11
C LEU A 47 -18.28 -3.82 9.95
N MET A 48 -17.86 -3.18 8.86
CA MET A 48 -18.67 -3.06 7.65
C MET A 48 -19.05 -4.41 7.04
N LYS A 49 -18.16 -5.41 7.10
CA LYS A 49 -18.46 -6.75 6.57
C LYS A 49 -19.54 -7.47 7.37
N THR A 50 -19.67 -7.18 8.66
CA THR A 50 -20.66 -7.83 9.53
C THR A 50 -22.08 -7.28 9.37
N ASN A 51 -22.25 -6.07 8.79
CA ASN A 51 -23.54 -5.41 8.72
C ASN A 51 -23.68 -4.57 7.45
N LYS A 52 -24.58 -4.98 6.54
CA LYS A 52 -24.78 -4.32 5.24
C LYS A 52 -25.34 -2.89 5.39
N THR A 53 -26.28 -2.67 6.30
CA THR A 53 -26.83 -1.34 6.58
C THR A 53 -25.74 -0.41 7.08
N LEU A 54 -24.87 -0.90 7.96
CA LEU A 54 -23.71 -0.16 8.44
C LEU A 54 -22.71 0.12 7.31
N ALA A 55 -22.45 -0.84 6.42
CA ALA A 55 -21.58 -0.64 5.26
C ALA A 55 -22.12 0.40 4.28
N GLU A 56 -23.41 0.38 3.99
CA GLU A 56 -24.10 1.37 3.16
C GLU A 56 -24.06 2.74 3.83
N TYR A 57 -24.35 2.80 5.13
CA TYR A 57 -24.29 4.03 5.91
C TYR A 57 -22.88 4.63 5.90
N ILE A 58 -21.86 3.82 6.24
CA ILE A 58 -20.47 4.25 6.23
C ILE A 58 -20.09 4.73 4.83
N LYS A 59 -20.40 4.00 3.75
CA LYS A 59 -20.09 4.43 2.38
C LYS A 59 -20.80 5.73 1.97
N LEU A 60 -22.12 5.83 2.20
CA LEU A 60 -22.93 7.00 1.83
C LEU A 60 -22.53 8.25 2.62
N HIS A 61 -22.30 8.11 3.93
CA HIS A 61 -21.94 9.24 4.79
C HIS A 61 -20.44 9.60 4.72
N TRP A 62 -19.56 8.66 4.41
CA TRP A 62 -18.13 8.93 4.25
C TRP A 62 -17.75 9.29 2.81
N MET A 63 -17.91 8.37 1.86
CA MET A 63 -17.31 8.52 0.53
C MET A 63 -18.05 9.60 -0.28
N ASP A 64 -19.37 9.61 -0.18
CA ASP A 64 -20.22 10.40 -1.07
C ASP A 64 -20.78 11.67 -0.41
N SER A 65 -20.67 11.83 0.91
CA SER A 65 -21.22 12.99 1.62
C SER A 65 -20.21 14.13 1.83
N ASN A 66 -20.68 15.38 1.85
CA ASN A 66 -19.88 16.54 2.23
C ASN A 66 -19.66 16.68 3.75
N ALA A 67 -20.24 15.77 4.57
CA ALA A 67 -20.05 15.81 6.01
C ALA A 67 -18.64 15.33 6.37
N SER A 68 -17.86 16.20 6.98
CA SER A 68 -16.52 15.88 7.49
C SER A 68 -16.63 15.22 8.86
N ASN A 69 -16.26 13.95 8.96
CA ASN A 69 -16.03 13.25 10.24
C ASN A 69 -14.53 12.95 10.44
N SER A 70 -14.11 12.62 11.66
CA SER A 70 -12.68 12.48 11.99
C SER A 70 -12.02 11.36 11.19
N PHE A 71 -12.77 10.28 10.92
CA PHE A 71 -12.28 9.17 10.12
C PHE A 71 -12.01 9.54 8.67
N LYS A 72 -12.96 10.23 8.02
CA LYS A 72 -12.81 10.74 6.65
C LYS A 72 -11.62 11.68 6.56
N GLN A 73 -11.44 12.58 7.54
CA GLN A 73 -10.27 13.46 7.60
C GLN A 73 -8.97 12.65 7.67
N ARG A 74 -8.91 11.64 8.53
CA ARG A 74 -7.72 10.79 8.68
C ARG A 74 -7.42 9.95 7.45
N VAL A 75 -8.43 9.42 6.77
CA VAL A 75 -8.27 8.71 5.48
C VAL A 75 -7.79 9.66 4.40
N ASN A 76 -8.40 10.84 4.28
CA ASN A 76 -7.99 11.85 3.31
C ASN A 76 -6.59 12.42 3.58
N ALA A 77 -6.14 12.37 4.84
CA ALA A 77 -4.79 12.75 5.24
C ALA A 77 -3.74 11.66 4.97
N VAL A 78 -4.14 10.45 4.53
CA VAL A 78 -3.18 9.42 4.13
C VAL A 78 -2.44 9.90 2.88
N GLN A 79 -1.16 10.19 3.07
CA GLN A 79 -0.31 10.71 2.01
C GLN A 79 0.30 9.56 1.19
N TRP A 80 0.20 9.70 -0.13
CA TRP A 80 0.79 8.81 -1.10
C TRP A 80 1.03 9.56 -2.40
N TYR A 81 1.85 8.99 -3.28
CA TYR A 81 2.22 9.59 -4.55
C TYR A 81 1.98 8.61 -5.69
N PRO A 82 1.56 9.07 -6.89
CA PRO A 82 1.20 8.19 -8.00
C PRO A 82 2.39 7.50 -8.68
N ASN A 83 3.59 8.07 -8.57
CA ASN A 83 4.82 7.54 -9.13
C ASN A 83 6.06 8.09 -8.39
N ILE A 84 7.23 7.56 -8.74
CA ILE A 84 8.51 7.91 -8.13
C ILE A 84 8.88 9.39 -8.36
N ASP A 85 8.58 9.92 -9.55
CA ASP A 85 8.90 11.32 -9.91
C ASP A 85 8.06 12.30 -9.08
N ALA A 86 6.76 12.01 -8.94
CA ALA A 86 5.84 12.80 -8.12
C ALA A 86 6.22 12.74 -6.64
N ALA A 87 6.65 11.58 -6.16
CA ALA A 87 7.15 11.43 -4.80
C ALA A 87 8.44 12.23 -4.58
N ASN A 88 9.41 12.14 -5.49
CA ASN A 88 10.67 12.88 -5.40
C ASN A 88 10.42 14.40 -5.40
N ALA A 89 9.62 14.90 -6.33
CA ALA A 89 9.27 16.31 -6.42
C ALA A 89 8.60 16.80 -5.14
N ALA A 90 7.64 16.03 -4.59
CA ALA A 90 6.93 16.41 -3.37
C ALA A 90 7.84 16.40 -2.13
N LEU A 91 8.69 15.39 -1.97
CA LEU A 91 9.64 15.30 -0.85
C LEU A 91 10.69 16.42 -0.90
N THR A 92 11.18 16.73 -2.10
CA THR A 92 12.10 17.86 -2.32
C THR A 92 11.44 19.19 -1.94
N LEU A 93 10.18 19.41 -2.33
CA LEU A 93 9.44 20.62 -1.96
C LEU A 93 9.16 20.72 -0.46
N GLN A 94 9.05 19.58 0.24
CA GLN A 94 8.92 19.53 1.71
C GLN A 94 10.24 19.79 2.43
N GLY A 95 11.36 19.94 1.71
CA GLY A 95 12.68 20.16 2.29
C GLY A 95 13.25 18.91 2.95
N VAL A 96 12.79 17.71 2.56
CA VAL A 96 13.40 16.45 3.00
C VAL A 96 14.81 16.38 2.42
N ASP A 97 15.78 16.11 3.30
CA ASP A 97 17.17 15.91 2.91
C ASP A 97 17.25 14.76 1.88
N PRO A 98 17.82 14.98 0.67
CA PRO A 98 17.96 13.94 -0.36
C PRO A 98 18.74 12.70 0.11
N ASP A 99 19.66 12.86 1.07
CA ASP A 99 20.45 11.76 1.63
C ASP A 99 19.71 11.03 2.77
N TYR A 100 18.60 11.60 3.25
CA TYR A 100 17.76 10.98 4.26
C TYR A 100 16.70 10.08 3.63
N VAL A 101 16.77 8.80 3.99
CA VAL A 101 15.74 7.81 3.65
C VAL A 101 14.91 7.53 4.90
N MET A 102 13.61 7.85 4.85
CA MET A 102 12.68 7.52 5.92
C MET A 102 12.68 6.00 6.16
N PRO A 103 12.73 5.51 7.41
CA PRO A 103 12.61 4.07 7.69
C PRO A 103 11.33 3.50 7.08
N ILE A 104 11.38 2.23 6.63
CA ILE A 104 10.19 1.55 6.08
C ILE A 104 9.12 1.44 7.15
N GLU A 105 9.49 1.23 8.42
CA GLU A 105 8.61 1.19 9.57
C GLU A 105 8.00 2.56 9.93
N GLY A 106 8.35 3.61 9.18
CA GLY A 106 7.91 4.97 9.43
C GLY A 106 8.73 5.71 10.49
N PRO A 107 8.37 6.97 10.78
CA PRO A 107 9.09 7.80 11.74
C PRO A 107 9.03 7.22 13.16
N PRO A 108 10.10 7.36 13.96
CA PRO A 108 10.10 6.98 15.37
C PRO A 108 8.92 7.62 16.12
N GLY A 109 8.16 6.81 16.86
CA GLY A 109 7.00 7.27 17.63
C GLY A 109 5.68 7.41 16.84
N LEU A 110 5.71 7.40 15.51
CA LEU A 110 4.50 7.39 14.67
C LEU A 110 4.23 6.02 14.03
N GLY A 111 5.29 5.25 13.77
CA GLY A 111 5.17 3.96 13.10
C GLY A 111 4.73 4.08 11.63
N PRO A 112 4.37 2.95 11.00
CA PRO A 112 4.10 2.92 9.57
C PRO A 112 2.84 3.72 9.26
N ASP A 113 2.84 4.41 8.11
CA ASP A 113 1.60 4.96 7.56
C ASP A 113 0.60 3.85 7.24
N LEU A 114 -0.68 4.20 7.02
CA LEU A 114 -1.74 3.23 6.76
C LEU A 114 -1.37 2.24 5.66
N ILE A 115 -0.81 2.72 4.55
CA ILE A 115 -0.54 1.90 3.37
C ILE A 115 0.59 0.93 3.67
N THR A 116 1.65 1.44 4.28
CA THR A 116 2.76 0.62 4.75
C THR A 116 2.27 -0.44 5.73
N GLY A 117 1.42 -0.08 6.70
CA GLY A 117 0.83 -1.02 7.65
C GLY A 117 -0.01 -2.10 6.97
N ILE A 118 -0.84 -1.75 5.98
CA ILE A 118 -1.62 -2.72 5.19
C ILE A 118 -0.70 -3.71 4.47
N ILE A 119 0.37 -3.22 3.85
CA ILE A 119 1.33 -4.04 3.09
C ILE A 119 2.14 -4.93 4.04
N LEU A 120 2.65 -4.38 5.15
CA LEU A 120 3.40 -5.15 6.16
C LEU A 120 2.58 -6.31 6.74
N ASN A 121 1.26 -6.13 6.86
CA ASN A 121 0.34 -7.17 7.33
C ASN A 121 -0.17 -8.13 6.24
N ASP A 122 0.29 -7.99 4.98
CA ASP A 122 -0.19 -8.76 3.82
C ASP A 122 -1.74 -8.80 3.73
N CYS A 123 -2.38 -7.69 4.09
CA CYS A 123 -3.83 -7.62 4.29
C CYS A 123 -4.56 -7.26 2.99
N THR A 124 -4.88 -8.26 2.18
CA THR A 124 -5.55 -8.05 0.88
C THR A 124 -6.90 -7.35 0.98
N ASP A 125 -7.64 -7.58 2.06
CA ASP A 125 -8.97 -6.96 2.25
C ASP A 125 -8.88 -5.44 2.39
N CYS A 126 -7.96 -4.97 3.22
CA CYS A 126 -7.71 -3.54 3.40
C CYS A 126 -7.02 -2.95 2.18
N PHE A 127 -6.12 -3.72 1.55
CA PHE A 127 -5.44 -3.32 0.32
C PHE A 127 -6.44 -3.08 -0.82
N GLU A 128 -7.37 -4.00 -1.07
CA GLU A 128 -8.40 -3.85 -2.11
C GLU A 128 -9.33 -2.66 -1.83
N TRP A 129 -9.65 -2.42 -0.56
CA TRP A 129 -10.46 -1.27 -0.20
C TRP A 129 -9.70 0.04 -0.47
N PHE A 130 -8.45 0.12 -0.04
CA PHE A 130 -7.59 1.28 -0.30
C PHE A 130 -7.33 1.48 -1.80
N ASN A 131 -7.16 0.40 -2.56
CA ASN A 131 -6.90 0.42 -3.99
C ASN A 131 -8.03 1.09 -4.79
N LYS A 132 -9.27 1.04 -4.31
CA LYS A 132 -10.40 1.77 -4.92
C LYS A 132 -10.26 3.28 -4.84
N MET A 133 -9.41 3.79 -3.95
CA MET A 133 -9.12 5.21 -3.78
C MET A 133 -7.90 5.66 -4.60
N LEU A 134 -7.16 4.71 -5.18
CA LEU A 134 -5.93 4.98 -5.92
C LEU A 134 -6.18 5.13 -7.42
N PRO A 135 -5.34 5.91 -8.13
CA PRO A 135 -5.33 5.94 -9.58
C PRO A 135 -4.93 4.57 -10.12
N ALA A 136 -5.31 4.30 -11.39
CA ALA A 136 -5.03 3.03 -12.06
C ALA A 136 -3.53 2.65 -12.11
N THR A 137 -2.62 3.59 -11.80
CA THR A 137 -1.16 3.42 -11.75
C THR A 137 -0.61 2.87 -10.42
N HIS A 138 -1.44 2.21 -9.61
CA HIS A 138 -1.16 1.71 -8.25
C HIS A 138 0.20 1.00 -8.03
N MET A 139 0.78 0.38 -9.06
CA MET A 139 2.12 -0.25 -9.03
C MET A 139 3.29 0.71 -8.86
N ARG A 140 3.12 1.93 -9.36
CA ARG A 140 4.15 2.97 -9.32
C ARG A 140 3.99 3.83 -8.07
N CYS A 141 2.89 3.64 -7.33
CA CYS A 141 2.61 4.45 -6.17
C CYS A 141 3.69 4.30 -5.09
N CYS A 142 3.92 5.41 -4.41
CA CYS A 142 4.83 5.50 -3.28
C CYS A 142 4.06 5.94 -2.03
N ASN A 143 4.46 5.45 -0.86
CA ASN A 143 3.94 5.94 0.41
C ASN A 143 4.47 7.34 0.72
N GLU A 144 4.09 7.90 1.86
CA GLU A 144 4.52 9.23 2.30
C GLU A 144 6.05 9.40 2.36
N GLY A 145 6.79 8.33 2.66
CA GLY A 145 8.26 8.34 2.73
C GLY A 145 8.95 8.09 1.39
N GLY A 146 8.19 8.02 0.30
CA GLY A 146 8.72 7.78 -1.04
C GLY A 146 9.04 6.32 -1.34
N TRP A 147 8.68 5.37 -0.48
CA TRP A 147 8.86 3.94 -0.78
C TRP A 147 7.80 3.45 -1.75
N SER A 148 8.24 2.88 -2.86
CA SER A 148 7.31 2.23 -3.80
C SER A 148 6.58 1.06 -3.13
N PHE A 149 5.28 0.92 -3.40
CA PHE A 149 4.47 -0.15 -2.80
C PHE A 149 5.01 -1.54 -3.09
N ARG A 150 5.60 -1.73 -4.28
CA ARG A 150 6.29 -2.97 -4.62
C ARG A 150 7.47 -3.24 -3.69
N SER A 151 8.30 -2.24 -3.41
CA SER A 151 9.45 -2.41 -2.54
C SER A 151 9.02 -2.70 -1.10
N LEU A 152 7.96 -2.04 -0.64
CA LEU A 152 7.32 -2.35 0.65
C LEU A 152 6.83 -3.81 0.68
N ALA A 153 6.15 -4.27 -0.36
CA ALA A 153 5.62 -5.64 -0.42
C ALA A 153 6.73 -6.69 -0.51
N LEU A 154 7.83 -6.40 -1.21
CA LEU A 154 9.03 -7.24 -1.26
C LEU A 154 9.73 -7.30 0.10
N TYR A 155 9.86 -6.15 0.78
CA TYR A 155 10.42 -6.05 2.12
C TYR A 155 9.58 -6.84 3.14
N ALA A 156 8.27 -6.59 3.16
CA ALA A 156 7.29 -7.23 4.04
C ALA A 156 7.13 -8.73 3.80
N ASN A 157 7.64 -9.24 2.67
CA ASN A 157 7.27 -10.54 2.15
C ASN A 157 5.74 -10.74 2.05
N ALA A 158 5.05 -9.70 1.58
CA ALA A 158 3.60 -9.67 1.47
C ALA A 158 3.14 -10.47 0.24
N GLY A 159 3.19 -11.80 0.34
CA GLY A 159 2.97 -12.72 -0.78
C GLY A 159 1.62 -12.54 -1.46
N LYS A 160 0.54 -12.36 -0.68
CA LYS A 160 -0.81 -12.20 -1.25
C LYS A 160 -0.95 -10.86 -1.97
N VAL A 161 -0.39 -9.80 -1.39
CA VAL A 161 -0.35 -8.46 -2.00
C VAL A 161 0.55 -8.45 -3.25
N LEU A 162 1.70 -9.13 -3.20
CA LEU A 162 2.60 -9.33 -4.34
C LEU A 162 1.95 -10.12 -5.48
N ASP A 163 1.16 -11.14 -5.15
CA ASP A 163 0.48 -11.96 -6.15
C ASP A 163 -0.54 -11.12 -6.93
N ARG A 164 -1.20 -10.15 -6.28
CA ARG A 164 -2.06 -9.15 -6.96
C ARG A 164 -1.28 -8.24 -7.93
N TYR A 165 0.04 -8.11 -7.74
CA TYR A 165 0.93 -7.34 -8.62
C TYR A 165 1.57 -8.19 -9.75
N SER A 166 1.23 -9.47 -9.85
CA SER A 166 1.76 -10.37 -10.89
C SER A 166 1.22 -10.06 -12.28
N ASP A 167 0.04 -9.45 -12.34
CA ASP A 167 -0.78 -9.35 -13.56
C ASP A 167 -0.52 -8.09 -14.40
N LEU A 168 0.46 -7.24 -14.02
CA LEU A 168 0.62 -5.95 -14.69
C LEU A 168 1.57 -5.98 -15.90
N PRO A 169 1.11 -5.52 -17.08
CA PRO A 169 1.90 -5.49 -18.30
C PRO A 169 2.96 -4.39 -18.23
N HIS A 170 4.13 -4.68 -18.80
CA HIS A 170 5.28 -3.79 -18.96
C HIS A 170 5.96 -3.33 -17.66
N LYS A 171 6.95 -4.11 -17.23
CA LYS A 171 7.91 -3.71 -16.19
C LYS A 171 9.17 -3.18 -16.89
N SER A 172 9.47 -1.88 -16.75
CA SER A 172 10.74 -1.31 -17.25
C SER A 172 11.92 -1.87 -16.45
N SER A 173 13.14 -1.83 -17.01
CA SER A 173 14.38 -2.20 -16.29
C SER A 173 14.55 -1.41 -14.99
N ASP A 174 14.19 -0.12 -15.02
CA ASP A 174 14.28 0.80 -13.88
C ASP A 174 13.34 0.38 -12.74
N PHE A 175 12.23 -0.29 -13.09
CA PHE A 175 11.30 -0.84 -12.12
C PHE A 175 11.90 -1.99 -11.30
N ILE A 176 13.03 -2.58 -11.73
CA ILE A 176 13.69 -3.73 -11.08
C ILE A 176 15.07 -3.39 -10.54
N ALA A 177 15.87 -2.64 -11.30
CA ALA A 177 17.23 -2.27 -10.93
C ALA A 177 17.34 -0.86 -10.33
N GLY A 178 16.30 -0.03 -10.49
CA GLY A 178 16.28 1.33 -9.95
C GLY A 178 16.11 1.39 -8.44
N SER A 179 16.18 2.61 -7.91
CA SER A 179 15.98 2.88 -6.49
C SER A 179 14.62 2.39 -6.01
N ALA A 180 14.60 1.78 -4.82
CA ALA A 180 13.35 1.38 -4.15
C ALA A 180 12.60 2.58 -3.55
N ASN A 181 13.32 3.69 -3.31
CA ASN A 181 12.82 4.94 -2.72
C ASN A 181 12.93 6.12 -3.69
N ALA A 182 11.95 7.01 -3.65
CA ALA A 182 11.83 8.15 -4.54
C ALA A 182 12.94 9.20 -4.45
N THR A 183 13.58 9.34 -3.30
CA THR A 183 14.74 10.24 -3.14
C THR A 183 15.95 9.79 -3.96
N GLY A 184 15.96 8.54 -4.44
CA GLY A 184 17.12 7.95 -5.12
C GLY A 184 18.20 7.44 -4.17
N ALA A 185 18.14 7.82 -2.89
CA ALA A 185 18.97 7.28 -1.83
C ALA A 185 18.40 5.94 -1.30
N GLY A 186 19.29 5.07 -0.81
CA GLY A 186 18.94 3.78 -0.23
C GLY A 186 19.06 2.58 -1.20
N PRO A 187 18.48 1.42 -0.85
CA PRO A 187 18.64 0.20 -1.63
C PRO A 187 17.87 0.25 -2.96
N SER A 188 18.36 -0.49 -3.96
CA SER A 188 17.56 -0.79 -5.16
C SER A 188 16.42 -1.76 -4.84
N VAL A 189 15.42 -1.85 -5.72
CA VAL A 189 14.33 -2.84 -5.58
C VAL A 189 14.88 -4.27 -5.45
N LEU A 190 15.93 -4.60 -6.21
CA LEU A 190 16.66 -5.86 -6.08
C LEU A 190 17.33 -6.00 -4.71
N GLY A 191 17.98 -4.95 -4.21
CA GLY A 191 18.62 -4.93 -2.90
C GLY A 191 17.61 -5.15 -1.75
N VAL A 192 16.44 -4.51 -1.83
CA VAL A 192 15.33 -4.74 -0.87
C VAL A 192 14.89 -6.20 -0.92
N SER A 193 14.68 -6.73 -2.13
CA SER A 193 14.26 -8.13 -2.30
C SER A 193 15.31 -9.14 -1.83
N ALA A 194 16.60 -8.84 -1.97
CA ALA A 194 17.68 -9.69 -1.47
C ALA A 194 17.71 -9.69 0.07
N SER A 195 17.40 -8.54 0.67
CA SER A 195 17.45 -8.33 2.12
C SER A 195 16.24 -8.91 2.86
N SER A 196 15.11 -9.14 2.19
CA SER A 196 13.87 -9.62 2.82
C SER A 196 13.90 -11.08 3.28
N ARG A 197 15.03 -11.78 3.11
CA ARG A 197 15.22 -13.20 3.48
C ARG A 197 14.15 -14.15 2.95
N ASN A 198 13.43 -13.78 1.88
CA ASN A 198 12.53 -14.67 1.16
C ASN A 198 13.12 -15.07 -0.20
N PRO A 199 13.64 -16.31 -0.32
CA PRO A 199 14.21 -16.82 -1.58
C PRO A 199 13.21 -16.89 -2.74
N SER A 200 11.93 -17.17 -2.46
CA SER A 200 10.88 -17.26 -3.49
C SER A 200 10.51 -15.90 -4.06
N SER A 201 10.38 -14.87 -3.22
CA SER A 201 10.10 -13.51 -3.65
C SER A 201 11.28 -12.94 -4.44
N PHE A 202 12.51 -13.20 -3.97
CA PHE A 202 13.73 -12.86 -4.69
C PHE A 202 13.84 -13.56 -6.05
N ALA A 203 13.56 -14.87 -6.12
CA ALA A 203 13.56 -15.60 -7.39
C ALA A 203 12.53 -15.05 -8.39
N LYS A 204 11.33 -14.63 -7.92
CA LYS A 204 10.32 -13.95 -8.76
C LYS A 204 10.86 -12.63 -9.32
N VAL A 205 11.52 -11.80 -8.50
CA VAL A 205 12.12 -10.53 -8.94
C VAL A 205 13.26 -10.77 -9.94
N LEU A 206 14.14 -11.74 -9.66
CA LEU A 206 15.26 -12.09 -10.52
C LEU A 206 14.78 -12.63 -11.88
N LYS A 207 13.76 -13.49 -11.88
CA LYS A 207 13.14 -13.99 -13.12
C LYS A 207 12.52 -12.86 -13.94
N GLN A 208 11.86 -11.89 -13.28
CA GLN A 208 11.36 -10.70 -13.96
C GLN A 208 12.49 -9.86 -14.55
N MET A 209 13.61 -9.71 -13.83
CA MET A 209 14.81 -9.02 -14.33
C MET A 209 15.36 -9.71 -15.59
N GLN A 210 15.51 -11.03 -15.54
CA GLN A 210 15.97 -11.83 -16.67
C GLN A 210 15.05 -11.67 -17.88
N MET A 211 13.73 -11.67 -17.69
CA MET A 211 12.77 -11.45 -18.79
C MET A 211 12.90 -10.07 -19.43
N VAL A 212 13.09 -9.02 -18.63
CA VAL A 212 13.27 -7.65 -19.15
C VAL A 212 14.59 -7.52 -19.92
N LEU A 213 15.69 -8.06 -19.38
CA LEU A 213 17.00 -8.07 -20.02
C LEU A 213 17.06 -9.00 -21.24
N SER A 214 16.24 -10.04 -21.30
CA SER A 214 16.18 -10.95 -22.46
C SER A 214 15.16 -10.52 -23.51
N GLY A 215 14.45 -9.40 -23.30
CA GLY A 215 13.40 -8.93 -24.19
C GLY A 215 13.94 -8.35 -25.52
N PRO A 216 13.14 -8.33 -26.60
CA PRO A 216 13.58 -7.84 -27.92
C PRO A 216 14.07 -6.39 -27.91
N GLY A 217 13.53 -5.56 -27.01
CA GLY A 217 13.93 -4.14 -26.85
C GLY A 217 15.31 -3.96 -26.22
N PHE A 218 15.74 -4.86 -25.33
CA PHE A 218 17.10 -4.85 -24.75
C PHE A 218 18.13 -5.33 -25.76
N GLN A 219 17.83 -6.40 -26.52
CA GLN A 219 18.70 -6.86 -27.60
C GLN A 219 18.88 -5.81 -28.71
N LYS A 220 17.82 -5.07 -29.05
CA LYS A 220 17.87 -4.00 -30.06
C LYS A 220 18.67 -2.79 -29.58
N SER A 221 18.42 -2.29 -28.36
CA SER A 221 19.17 -1.16 -27.79
C SER A 221 20.64 -1.49 -27.52
N HIS A 222 20.95 -2.70 -27.08
CA HIS A 222 22.34 -3.16 -26.93
C HIS A 222 23.03 -3.29 -28.30
N ARG A 223 22.35 -3.82 -29.32
CA ARG A 223 22.85 -3.88 -30.71
C ARG A 223 23.07 -2.48 -31.30
N ASP A 224 22.12 -1.57 -31.12
CA ASP A 224 22.21 -0.19 -31.62
C ASP A 224 23.32 0.61 -30.91
N SER A 225 23.63 0.30 -29.64
CA SER A 225 24.76 0.91 -28.90
C SER A 225 26.13 0.39 -29.37
N LEU A 226 26.21 -0.87 -29.78
CA LEU A 226 27.43 -1.47 -30.34
C LEU A 226 27.72 -0.98 -31.76
N VAL A 227 26.68 -0.66 -32.54
CA VAL A 227 26.81 -0.14 -33.92
C VAL A 227 27.17 1.35 -33.95
N ARG A 228 27.00 2.09 -32.86
CA ARG A 228 27.35 3.53 -32.77
C ARG A 228 28.80 3.81 -32.34
N ASN A 229 29.59 2.78 -32.06
CA ASN A 229 30.99 2.90 -31.66
C ASN A 229 31.98 2.55 -32.78
N ASP A 230 31.51 2.50 -34.04
CA ASP A 230 32.36 2.44 -35.25
C ASP A 230 32.25 3.76 -36.04
#